data_AF-A0A6B8KGN5-F1
#
_entry.id   AF-A0A6B8KGN5-F1
#
_cell.length_a   1.000
_cell.length_b   1.000
_cell.length_c   1.000
_cell.angle_alpha   90.00
_cell.angle_beta   90.00
_cell.angle_gamma   90.00
#
_symmetry.space_group_name_H-M   'P 1'
#
loop_
_entity.id
_entity.type
_entity.pdbx_description
1 polymer ?
#
loop_
_entity_poly.entity_id
_entity_poly.type
_entity_poly.pdbx_seq_one_letter_code
_entity_poly.pdbx_strand_id
1 'polypeptide(L)' 'MPEKSPHPAVHPFIRFALGEARKKSKTVVSVAKMAGIDASLISHWKRGSCSPTLANIEAVLNALGYELILRKVAK' A
#
# COMPACT_ATOMS: atom_id res chain seq x y z
N MET A 1 14.82 1.25 17.24
CA MET A 1 14.56 2.24 16.16
C MET A 1 13.15 2.79 16.35
N PRO A 2 12.95 4.08 16.68
CA PRO A 2 11.60 4.59 16.92
C PRO A 2 10.85 4.72 15.59
N GLU A 3 9.69 4.09 15.54
CA GLU A 3 8.75 4.11 14.43
C GLU A 3 8.22 5.54 14.25
N LYS A 4 8.72 6.27 13.23
CA LYS A 4 8.17 7.59 12.86
C LYS A 4 6.67 7.43 12.59
N SER A 5 5.86 8.06 13.44
CA SER A 5 4.41 8.17 13.32
C SER A 5 4.01 8.54 11.89
N PRO A 6 3.08 7.81 11.25
CA PRO A 6 2.76 8.02 9.85
C PRO A 6 2.15 9.41 9.64
N HIS A 7 2.57 10.08 8.57
CA HIS A 7 2.07 11.40 8.19
C HIS A 7 0.56 11.33 7.92
N PRO A 8 -0.26 12.32 8.34
CA PRO A 8 -1.71 12.29 8.15
C PRO A 8 -2.17 12.24 6.68
N ALA A 9 -1.28 12.58 5.74
CA ALA A 9 -1.53 12.55 4.30
C ALA A 9 -1.32 11.17 3.64
N VAL A 10 -1.08 10.11 4.42
CA VAL A 10 -0.98 8.75 3.86
C VAL A 10 -2.38 8.20 3.57
N HIS A 11 -2.63 7.90 2.29
CA HIS A 11 -3.88 7.32 1.82
C HIS A 11 -4.28 6.08 2.65
N PRO A 12 -5.55 5.94 3.12
CA PRO A 12 -5.97 4.87 4.01
C PRO A 12 -5.63 3.46 3.52
N PHE A 13 -5.74 3.23 2.21
CA PHE A 13 -5.37 1.94 1.59
C PHE A 13 -3.89 1.59 1.75
N ILE A 14 -3.00 2.57 1.70
CA ILE A 14 -1.56 2.33 1.87
C ILE A 14 -1.26 1.99 3.33
N ARG A 15 -1.97 2.60 4.29
CA ARG A 15 -1.87 2.22 5.71
C ARG A 15 -2.31 0.78 5.92
N PHE A 16 -3.43 0.39 5.31
CA PHE A 16 -3.91 -0.99 5.35
C PHE A 16 -2.89 -1.96 4.75
N ALA A 17 -2.41 -1.71 3.53
CA ALA A 17 -1.44 -2.56 2.84
C ALA A 17 -0.13 -2.72 3.63
N LEU A 18 0.40 -1.63 4.21
CA LEU A 18 1.59 -1.70 5.05
C LEU A 18 1.35 -2.45 6.38
N GLY A 19 0.15 -2.34 6.95
CA GLY A 19 -0.26 -3.13 8.10
C GLY A 19 -0.30 -4.63 7.79
N GLU A 20 -0.89 -5.01 6.66
CA GLU A 20 -0.94 -6.40 6.19
C GLU A 20 0.46 -6.94 5.83
N ALA A 21 1.30 -6.12 5.21
CA ALA A 21 2.70 -6.48 4.95
C ALA A 21 3.46 -6.79 6.25
N ARG A 22 3.27 -5.97 7.30
CA ARG A 22 3.85 -6.22 8.63
C ARG A 22 3.35 -7.51 9.26
N LYS A 23 2.04 -7.81 9.18
CA LYS A 23 1.48 -9.07 9.69
C LYS A 23 2.07 -10.29 9.00
N LYS A 24 2.37 -10.18 7.70
CA LYS A 24 3.00 -11.25 6.91
C LYS A 24 4.54 -11.27 7.01
N SER A 25 5.14 -10.47 7.90
CA SER A 25 6.60 -10.31 8.02
C SER A 25 7.31 -10.00 6.70
N LYS A 26 6.62 -9.32 5.77
CA LYS A 26 7.16 -8.94 4.47
C LYS A 26 7.70 -7.51 4.53
N THR A 27 8.95 -7.33 4.09
CA THR A 27 9.56 -6.00 3.98
C THR A 27 8.89 -5.18 2.89
N VAL A 28 8.77 -3.86 3.09
CA VAL A 28 8.21 -2.91 2.12
C VAL A 28 8.83 -3.05 0.73
N VAL A 29 10.15 -3.28 0.66
CA VAL A 29 10.89 -3.51 -0.58
C VAL A 29 10.47 -4.81 -1.28
N SER A 30 10.19 -5.87 -0.51
CA SER A 30 9.71 -7.13 -1.06
C SER A 30 8.30 -6.98 -1.61
N VAL A 31 7.41 -6.28 -0.90
CA VAL A 31 6.06 -5.96 -1.38
C VAL A 31 6.10 -5.12 -2.64
N ALA A 32 6.98 -4.11 -2.71
CA ALA A 32 7.20 -3.31 -3.91
C ALA A 32 7.57 -4.18 -5.11
N LYS A 33 8.55 -5.07 -4.92
CA LYS A 33 9.04 -5.98 -5.95
C LYS A 33 7.97 -6.96 -6.42
N MET A 34 7.18 -7.52 -5.50
CA MET A 34 6.06 -8.42 -5.86
C MET A 34 4.93 -7.69 -6.57
N ALA A 35 4.69 -6.43 -6.22
CA ALA A 35 3.68 -5.58 -6.86
C ALA A 35 4.17 -4.93 -8.17
N GLY A 36 5.43 -5.15 -8.58
CA GLY A 36 5.99 -4.53 -9.79
C GLY A 36 6.09 -3.00 -9.71
N ILE A 37 6.10 -2.42 -8.50
CA ILE A 37 6.21 -0.97 -8.29
C ILE A 37 7.59 -0.61 -7.74
N ASP A 38 8.01 0.62 -8.02
CA ASP A 38 9.26 1.14 -7.46
C ASP A 38 9.16 1.31 -5.94
N ALA A 39 10.17 0.88 -5.19
CA ALA A 39 10.17 1.02 -3.72
C ALA A 39 10.16 2.50 -3.27
N SER A 40 10.65 3.40 -4.13
CA SER A 40 10.61 4.84 -3.90
C SER A 40 9.18 5.37 -3.89
N LEU A 41 8.29 4.82 -4.72
CA LEU A 41 6.87 5.18 -4.79
C LEU A 41 6.17 4.96 -3.44
N ILE A 42 6.43 3.85 -2.77
CA ILE A 42 5.89 3.60 -1.43
C ILE A 42 6.43 4.61 -0.40
N SER A 43 7.70 5.01 -0.54
CA SER A 43 8.28 6.05 0.31
C SER A 43 7.63 7.42 0.08
N HIS A 44 7.25 7.75 -1.17
CA HIS A 44 6.49 8.95 -1.49
C HIS A 44 5.07 8.90 -0.94
N TRP A 45 4.39 7.74 -1.04
CA TRP A 45 3.07 7.54 -0.45
C TRP A 45 3.09 7.68 1.08
N LYS A 46 4.12 7.17 1.74
CA LYS A 46 4.30 7.28 3.20
C LYS A 46 4.54 8.71 3.67
N ARG A 47 5.09 9.57 2.81
CA ARG A 47 5.28 11.00 3.07
C ARG A 47 4.08 11.86 2.63
N GLY A 48 3.10 11.26 1.95
CA GLY A 48 1.95 11.98 1.39
C GLY A 48 2.30 12.87 0.20
N SER A 49 3.45 12.66 -0.44
CA SER A 49 3.90 13.48 -1.58
C SER A 49 3.22 13.11 -2.89
N CYS A 50 2.64 11.92 -2.99
CA CYS A 50 1.98 11.42 -4.19
C CYS A 50 0.80 10.54 -3.80
N SER A 51 -0.31 10.64 -4.54
CA SER A 51 -1.46 9.75 -4.38
C SER A 51 -1.27 8.49 -5.23
N PRO A 52 -1.52 7.29 -4.67
CA PRO A 52 -1.45 6.06 -5.45
C PRO A 52 -2.57 6.01 -6.49
N THR A 53 -2.26 5.48 -7.68
CA THR A 53 -3.28 5.17 -8.70
C THR A 53 -4.02 3.88 -8.33
N LEU A 54 -5.19 3.66 -8.93
CA LEU A 54 -5.96 2.43 -8.73
C LEU A 54 -5.14 1.19 -9.12
N ALA A 55 -4.43 1.25 -10.25
CA ALA A 55 -3.56 0.17 -10.71
C ALA A 55 -2.45 -0.17 -9.69
N ASN A 56 -1.87 0.84 -9.04
CA ASN A 56 -0.86 0.63 -8.00
C ASN A 56 -1.46 0.01 -6.74
N ILE A 57 -2.69 0.39 -6.37
CA ILE A 57 -3.40 -0.20 -5.23
C ILE A 57 -3.69 -1.67 -5.52
N GLU A 58 -4.23 -1.97 -6.69
CA GLU A 58 -4.52 -3.33 -7.14
C GLU A 58 -3.27 -4.21 -7.15
N ALA A 59 -2.16 -3.72 -7.72
CA ALA A 59 -0.91 -4.47 -7.75
C ALA A 59 -0.37 -4.81 -6.35
N VAL A 60 -0.47 -3.86 -5.41
CA VAL A 60 -0.07 -4.08 -4.02
C VAL A 60 -1.00 -5.08 -3.32
N LEU A 61 -2.32 -5.00 -3.56
CA LEU A 61 -3.28 -5.95 -3.02
C LEU A 61 -3.02 -7.36 -3.55
N ASN A 62 -2.83 -7.52 -4.86
CA ASN A 62 -2.50 -8.80 -5.50
C ASN A 62 -1.20 -9.39 -4.93
N ALA A 63 -0.15 -8.58 -4.75
CA ALA A 63 1.10 -9.01 -4.12
C ALA A 63 0.96 -9.43 -2.65
N LEU A 64 -0.05 -8.87 -1.97
CA LEU A 64 -0.43 -9.25 -0.61
C LEU A 64 -1.42 -10.43 -0.60
N GLY A 65 -1.89 -10.91 -1.75
CA GLY A 65 -2.83 -12.02 -1.87
C GLY A 65 -4.30 -11.61 -1.65
N TYR A 66 -4.64 -10.35 -1.92
CA TYR A 66 -5.98 -9.82 -1.89
C TYR A 66 -6.46 -9.52 -3.31
N GLU A 67 -7.75 -9.72 -3.54
CA GLU A 67 -8.44 -9.35 -4.78
C GLU A 67 -9.26 -8.07 -4.56
N LEU A 68 -9.17 -7.12 -5.50
CA LEU A 68 -9.95 -5.90 -5.46
C LEU A 68 -11.31 -6.11 -6.16
N ILE A 69 -12.40 -6.12 -5.39
CA ILE A 69 -13.76 -6.29 -5.92
C ILE A 69 -14.53 -4.98 -5.76
N LEU A 70 -14.93 -4.37 -6.89
CA LEU A 70 -15.82 -3.22 -6.90
C LEU A 70 -17.27 -3.70 -6.98
N ARG A 71 -18.01 -3.55 -5.88
CA ARG A 71 -19.46 -3.81 -5.86
C ARG A 71 -20.22 -2.49 -5.88
N LYS A 72 -21.11 -2.32 -6.85
CA LYS A 72 -22.09 -1.23 -6.84
C LYS A 72 -23.11 -1.52 -5.73
N VAL A 73 -23.16 -0.66 -4.72
CA VAL A 73 -24.24 -0.70 -3.75
C VAL A 73 -25.42 0.03 -4.39
N ALA A 74 -26.48 -0.70 -4.73
CA ALA A 74 -27.75 -0.07 -5.11
C ALA A 74 -28.29 0.61 -3.85
N LYS A 75 -28.42 1.94 -3.93
CA LYS A 75 -29.05 2.75 -2.89
C LYS A 75 -30.56 2.65 -3.03
#